data_AF-A0A6B3GA85-F1
#
_entry.id   AF-A0A6B3GA85-F1
#
_cell.length_a   1.000
_cell.length_b   1.000
_cell.length_c   1.000
_cell.angle_alpha   90.00
_cell.angle_beta   90.00
_cell.angle_gamma   90.00
#
_symmetry.space_group_name_H-M   'P 1'
#
loop_
_entity.id
_entity.type
_entity.pdbx_description
1 polymer ?
#
loop_
_entity_poly.entity_id
_entity_poly.type
_entity_poly.pdbx_seq_one_letter_code
_entity_poly.pdbx_strand_id
1 'polypeptide(L)' 'MSTHILDTSIGRPAASVAVSLAARSGSDAPYVTLGASATDADGRCKDLPALPEGTTHVRLEFDTETYFSKKQAEAQQDA' A
#
# COMPACT_ATOMS: atom_id res chain seq x y z
N MET A 1 3.14 5.43 -11.31
CA MET A 1 2.56 5.98 -10.06
C MET A 1 3.43 5.50 -8.90
N SER A 2 3.64 6.31 -7.86
CA SER A 2 4.40 5.90 -6.66
C SER A 2 3.63 6.30 -5.40
N THR A 3 3.96 5.65 -4.27
CA THR A 3 3.43 6.00 -2.94
C THR A 3 4.53 5.93 -1.89
N HIS A 4 4.33 6.64 -0.77
CA HIS A 4 5.22 6.67 0.39
C HIS A 4 4.36 6.65 1.66
N ILE A 5 4.61 5.69 2.53
CA ILE A 5 3.85 5.47 3.77
C ILE A 5 4.77 5.75 4.96
N LEU A 6 4.29 6.60 5.86
CA LEU A 6 4.96 6.94 7.12
C LEU A 6 4.13 6.44 8.29
N ASP A 7 4.77 5.76 9.24
CA ASP A 7 4.20 5.52 10.56
C ASP A 7 4.53 6.71 11.46
N THR A 8 3.51 7.55 11.68
CA THR A 8 3.63 8.76 12.48
C THR A 8 3.63 8.50 13.98
N SER A 9 3.28 7.29 14.44
CA SER A 9 3.32 6.94 15.86
C SER A 9 4.75 6.81 16.39
N ILE A 10 5.68 6.39 15.52
CA ILE A 10 7.10 6.23 15.82
C ILE A 10 8.00 7.17 15.01
N GLY A 11 7.42 7.97 14.11
CA GLY A 11 8.13 8.95 13.28
C GLY A 11 9.07 8.31 12.26
N ARG A 12 8.70 7.18 11.66
CA ARG A 12 9.57 6.40 10.75
C ARG A 12 8.81 5.93 9.49
N PRO A 13 9.52 5.62 8.39
CA PRO A 13 8.90 4.98 7.23
C PRO A 13 8.28 3.62 7.61
N ALA A 14 7.08 3.37 7.07
CA ALA A 14 6.38 2.12 7.29
C ALA A 14 6.80 1.10 6.22
N ALA A 15 7.80 0.29 6.53
CA ALA A 15 8.29 -0.77 5.65
C ALA A 15 7.37 -2.00 5.66
N SER A 16 7.38 -2.74 4.55
CA SER A 16 6.65 -4.02 4.38
C SER A 16 5.13 -3.92 4.53
N VAL A 17 4.54 -2.74 4.31
CA VAL A 17 3.09 -2.56 4.23
C VAL A 17 2.62 -3.07 2.88
N ALA A 18 1.71 -4.04 2.87
CA ALA A 18 1.12 -4.52 1.62
C ALA A 18 0.21 -3.45 1.01
N VAL A 19 0.34 -3.26 -0.30
CA VAL A 19 -0.41 -2.28 -1.09
C VAL A 19 -1.03 -2.97 -2.29
N SER A 20 -2.34 -2.86 -2.46
CA SER A 20 -3.03 -3.31 -3.68
C SER A 20 -3.41 -2.11 -4.56
N LEU A 21 -3.37 -2.31 -5.87
CA LEU A 21 -3.76 -1.33 -6.88
C LEU A 21 -4.96 -1.86 -7.67
N ALA A 22 -6.02 -1.07 -7.73
CA ALA A 22 -7.14 -1.30 -8.63
C ALA A 22 -7.46 -0.03 -9.45
N ALA A 23 -8.04 -0.23 -10.63
CA ALA A 23 -8.43 0.87 -11.52
C ALA A 23 -9.80 0.61 -12.16
N ARG A 24 -10.43 1.67 -12.66
CA ARG A 24 -11.66 1.58 -13.46
C ARG A 24 -11.73 2.68 -14.53
N SER A 25 -12.45 2.37 -15.61
CA SER A 25 -12.68 3.27 -16.74
C SER A 25 -14.09 3.83 -16.68
N GLY A 26 -14.25 4.98 -16.03
CA GLY A 26 -15.54 5.64 -15.80
C GLY A 26 -16.08 5.43 -14.38
N SER A 27 -17.03 6.28 -13.99
CA SER A 27 -17.57 6.31 -12.62
C SER A 27 -18.44 5.10 -12.27
N ASP A 28 -19.06 4.48 -13.25
CA ASP A 28 -19.97 3.33 -13.07
C ASP A 28 -19.31 1.98 -13.36
N ALA A 29 -18.06 1.98 -13.86
CA ALA A 29 -17.32 0.76 -14.09
C ALA A 29 -16.86 0.11 -12.78
N PRO A 30 -16.79 -1.23 -12.71
CA PRO A 30 -16.23 -1.92 -11.56
C PRO A 30 -14.72 -1.66 -11.46
N TYR A 31 -14.20 -1.67 -10.23
CA TYR A 31 -12.76 -1.69 -10.01
C TYR A 31 -12.19 -3.06 -10.40
N VAL A 32 -11.09 -3.04 -11.14
CA VAL A 32 -10.30 -4.21 -11.51
C VAL A 32 -8.95 -4.13 -10.82
N THR A 33 -8.58 -5.17 -10.07
CA THR A 33 -7.26 -5.26 -9.44
C THR A 33 -6.18 -5.42 -10.52
N LEU A 34 -5.22 -4.51 -10.52
CA LEU A 34 -4.09 -4.51 -11.44
C LEU A 34 -2.87 -5.24 -10.87
N GLY A 35 -2.77 -5.31 -9.54
CA GLY A 35 -1.71 -6.04 -8.84
C GLY A 35 -1.52 -5.56 -7.42
N ALA A 36 -0.47 -6.09 -6.78
CA ALA A 36 -0.07 -5.73 -5.43
C ALA A 36 1.45 -5.60 -5.34
N SER A 37 1.91 -4.84 -4.35
CA SER A 37 3.31 -4.72 -3.97
C SER A 37 3.39 -4.48 -2.45
N ALA A 38 4.59 -4.24 -1.92
CA ALA A 38 4.83 -3.84 -0.55
C ALA A 38 5.81 -2.67 -0.50
N THR A 39 5.72 -1.87 0.57
CA THR A 39 6.68 -0.78 0.78
C THR A 39 8.08 -1.29 1.10
N ASP A 40 9.10 -0.65 0.52
CA ASP A 40 10.50 -0.90 0.82
C ASP A 40 10.92 -0.35 2.20
N ALA A 41 12.21 -0.46 2.55
CA ALA A 41 12.74 0.02 3.82
C ALA A 41 12.60 1.55 4.02
N ASP A 42 12.41 2.32 2.94
CA ASP A 42 12.12 3.75 2.96
C ASP A 42 10.60 4.02 2.92
N GLY A 43 9.76 3.00 3.16
CA GLY A 43 8.31 3.13 3.17
C GLY A 43 7.71 3.39 1.78
N ARG A 44 8.46 3.16 0.70
CA ARG A 44 8.03 3.49 -0.66
C ARG A 44 7.63 2.27 -1.45
N CYS A 45 6.62 2.43 -2.30
CA CYS A 45 6.30 1.46 -3.33
C CYS A 45 6.68 2.04 -4.70
N LYS A 46 7.64 1.40 -5.38
CA LYS A 46 8.25 1.89 -6.63
C LYS A 46 7.83 1.08 -7.85
N ASP A 47 7.22 -0.07 -7.64
CA ASP A 47 6.94 -1.14 -8.60
C ASP A 47 5.44 -1.42 -8.77
N LEU A 48 4.60 -0.42 -8.49
CA LEU A 48 3.17 -0.52 -8.78
C LEU A 48 2.90 -0.70 -10.28
N PRO A 49 2.00 -1.60 -10.68
CA PRO A 49 1.66 -1.85 -12.08
C PRO A 49 1.28 -0.58 -12.83
N ALA A 50 1.58 -0.56 -14.14
CA ALA A 50 1.11 0.50 -15.02
C ALA A 50 -0.43 0.51 -15.10
N LEU A 51 -1.01 1.70 -15.25
CA LEU A 51 -2.45 1.86 -15.40
C LEU A 51 -2.85 1.57 -16.85
N PRO A 52 -3.94 0.81 -17.10
CA PRO A 52 -4.51 0.66 -18.43
C PRO A 52 -4.92 2.00 -19.04
N GLU A 53 -4.86 2.09 -20.37
CA GLU A 53 -5.39 3.25 -21.10
C GLU A 53 -6.88 3.45 -20.78
N GLY A 54 -7.31 4.71 -20.71
CA GLY A 54 -8.69 5.06 -20.37
C GLY A 54 -9.04 4.91 -18.88
N THR A 55 -8.07 4.61 -18.01
CA THR A 55 -8.26 4.67 -16.55
C THR A 55 -8.68 6.09 -16.15
N THR A 56 -9.81 6.22 -15.46
CA THR A 56 -10.27 7.52 -14.91
C THR A 56 -10.26 7.56 -13.38
N HIS A 57 -10.27 6.41 -12.73
CA HIS A 57 -10.14 6.31 -11.28
C HIS A 57 -9.18 5.19 -10.89
N VAL A 58 -8.45 5.45 -9.81
CA VAL A 58 -7.52 4.52 -9.19
C VAL A 58 -7.90 4.34 -7.73
N ARG A 59 -7.70 3.15 -7.18
CA ARG A 59 -7.80 2.85 -5.76
C ARG A 59 -6.51 2.18 -5.31
N LEU A 60 -5.97 2.68 -4.20
CA LEU A 60 -4.91 2.03 -3.45
C LEU A 60 -5.49 1.55 -2.13
N GLU A 61 -5.27 0.29 -1.79
CA GLU A 61 -5.61 -0.24 -0.46
C GLU A 61 -4.32 -0.60 0.26
N PHE A 62 -4.23 -0.19 1.52
CA PHE A 62 -3.05 -0.35 2.36
C PHE A 62 -3.42 -1.27 3.54
N ASP A 63 -2.71 -2.38 3.69
CA ASP A 63 -2.95 -3.33 4.79
C ASP A 63 -2.28 -2.84 6.09
N THR A 64 -2.87 -1.80 6.68
CA THR A 64 -2.37 -1.17 7.91
C THR A 64 -2.60 -2.04 9.14
N GLU A 65 -3.66 -2.85 9.16
CA GLU A 65 -3.96 -3.76 10.26
C GLU A 65 -2.83 -4.78 10.44
N THR A 66 -2.49 -5.53 9.39
CA THR A 66 -1.40 -6.51 9.45
C THR A 66 -0.06 -5.85 9.81
N TYR A 67 0.20 -4.64 9.31
CA TYR A 67 1.41 -3.87 9.66
C TYR A 67 1.50 -3.62 11.17
N PHE A 68 0.45 -3.06 11.78
CA PHE A 68 0.46 -2.73 13.21
C PHE A 68 0.44 -3.97 14.09
N SER A 69 -0.28 -5.04 13.72
CA SER A 69 -0.27 -6.31 14.46
C SER A 69 1.13 -6.94 14.52
N LYS A 70 1.88 -6.93 13.41
CA LYS A 70 3.27 -7.40 13.40
C LYS A 70 4.18 -6.55 14.29
N LYS A 71 4.02 -5.22 14.25
CA LYS A 71 4.81 -4.30 15.08
C LYS A 71 4.56 -4.49 16.58
N GLN A 72 3.31 -4.75 16.98
CA GLN A 72 3.00 -5.08 18.38
C GLN A 72 3.65 -6.38 18.83
N ALA A 73 3.64 -7.41 17.97
CA ALA A 73 4.28 -8.69 18.27
C ALA A 73 5.80 -8.56 18.43
N GLU A 74 6.47 -7.78 17.58
CA GLU A 74 7.90 -7.49 17.69
C GLU A 74 8.22 -6.77 19.02
N ALA A 75 7.46 -5.72 19.35
CA ALA A 75 7.67 -4.95 20.58
C ALA A 75 7.49 -5.78 21.86
N GLN A 76 6.61 -6.80 21.83
CA GLN A 76 6.36 -7.69 22.97
C GLN A 76 7.42 -8.79 23.12
N GLN A 77 8.16 -9.12 22.07
CA GLN A 77 9.26 -10.10 22.09
C GLN A 77 10.57 -9.50 22.62
N ASP A 78 10.74 -8.19 22.49
CA ASP A 78 11.91 -7.44 22.97
C ASP A 78 11.81 -7.01 24.45
N ALA A 79 10.70 -7.32 25.13
CA ALA A 79 10.40 -6.95 26.52
C ALA A 79 10.49 -8.13 27.49
#